data_AF-A0A7Z0Q0U1-F1
#
_entry.id   AF-A0A7Z0Q0U1-F1
#
_cell.length_a   1.000
_cell.length_b   1.000
_cell.length_c   1.000
_cell.angle_alpha   90.00
_cell.angle_beta   90.00
_cell.angle_gamma   90.00
#
_symmetry.space_group_name_H-M   'P 1'
#
loop_
_entity.id
_entity.type
_entity.pdbx_description
1 polymer ?
#
loop_
_entity_poly.entity_id
_entity_poly.type
_entity_poly.pdbx_seq_one_letter_code
_entity_poly.pdbx_strand_id
1 'polypeptide(L)'
;AAARDHVRTETERLRAELEAARKEAESLHRKLRSALSDVKRGEAAQRKLRGELDEVKAHAQAQVSAAESEGRRLKARLSETEAALEASRKAVREGRSIEDMRARLLLDTVLEAAQGLRRELALPPVSVWPAETVDAVEPGRMTPKDIAARALSEDDPAILDQLLALPQAHLVVDGYNVTKTGYPQMPLEQQRLRLLGQLSALAAQTGCEVTCVFDGAELAAPVLLAPPRGVRVLFSKPGITADELIRQLVRAEPSGRPVVVASTDREVADGVARAGARPVASAVLLKRFSRG
;
A
#
# COMPACT_ATOMS: atom_id res chain seq x y z
N ALA A 1 82.87 66.16 -85.33
CA ALA A 1 81.78 66.18 -84.35
C ALA A 1 81.02 64.86 -84.45
N ALA A 2 79.77 64.86 -84.92
CA ALA A 2 78.81 63.76 -85.10
C ALA A 2 79.21 62.36 -84.59
N ALA A 3 80.18 61.68 -85.20
CA ALA A 3 80.59 60.32 -84.81
C ALA A 3 81.05 60.21 -83.35
N ARG A 4 81.73 61.24 -82.80
CA ARG A 4 82.11 61.28 -81.37
C ARG A 4 80.90 61.52 -80.47
N ASP A 5 79.98 62.37 -80.91
CA ASP A 5 78.78 62.73 -80.16
C ASP A 5 77.80 61.56 -80.09
N HIS A 6 77.64 60.81 -81.19
CA HIS A 6 76.84 59.58 -81.23
C HIS A 6 77.40 58.49 -80.31
N VAL A 7 78.71 58.24 -80.35
CA VAL A 7 79.37 57.33 -79.38
C VAL A 7 79.17 57.80 -77.94
N ARG A 8 79.22 59.12 -77.68
CA ARG A 8 78.94 59.67 -76.35
C ARG A 8 77.51 59.33 -75.92
N THR A 9 76.51 59.61 -76.76
CA THR A 9 75.09 59.31 -76.45
C THR A 9 74.82 57.83 -76.22
N GLU A 10 75.45 56.93 -76.98
CA GLU A 10 75.33 55.48 -76.73
C GLU A 10 76.03 55.05 -75.44
N THR A 11 77.19 55.61 -75.09
CA THR A 11 77.81 55.33 -73.78
C THR A 11 77.03 55.91 -72.59
N GLU A 12 76.36 57.05 -72.77
CA GLU A 12 75.46 57.64 -71.77
C GLU A 12 74.20 56.78 -71.59
N ARG A 13 73.61 56.30 -72.71
CA ARG A 13 72.49 55.36 -72.73
C ARG A 13 72.81 54.03 -72.06
N LEU A 14 73.89 53.35 -72.46
CA LEU A 14 74.29 52.07 -71.91
C LEU A 14 74.60 52.16 -70.40
N ARG A 15 75.12 53.32 -69.93
CA ARG A 15 75.26 53.59 -68.48
C ARG A 15 73.91 53.73 -67.78
N ALA A 16 72.94 54.40 -68.39
CA ALA A 16 71.59 54.54 -67.83
C ALA A 16 70.86 53.19 -67.76
N GLU A 17 70.95 52.37 -68.80
CA GLU A 17 70.38 51.02 -68.86
C GLU A 17 71.04 50.09 -67.82
N LEU A 18 72.37 50.15 -67.66
CA LEU A 18 73.12 49.38 -66.65
C LEU A 18 72.78 49.81 -65.21
N GLU A 19 72.60 51.11 -64.95
CA GLU A 19 72.16 51.63 -63.65
C GLU A 19 70.70 51.32 -63.36
N ALA A 20 69.82 51.24 -64.37
CA ALA A 20 68.45 50.74 -64.21
C ALA A 20 68.46 49.26 -63.82
N ALA A 21 69.18 48.41 -64.57
CA ALA A 21 69.32 46.99 -64.29
C ALA A 21 69.91 46.72 -62.89
N ARG A 22 70.87 47.52 -62.43
CA ARG A 22 71.39 47.48 -61.04
C ARG A 22 70.30 47.74 -60.01
N LYS A 23 69.52 48.82 -60.17
CA LYS A 23 68.44 49.19 -59.25
C LYS A 23 67.33 48.15 -59.22
N GLU A 24 67.00 47.56 -60.37
CA GLU A 24 66.06 46.44 -60.47
C GLU A 24 66.59 45.20 -59.76
N ALA A 25 67.84 44.78 -60.02
CA ALA A 25 68.48 43.64 -59.38
C ALA A 25 68.55 43.81 -57.85
N GLU A 26 68.90 44.99 -57.35
CA GLU A 26 68.81 45.28 -55.91
C GLU A 26 67.37 45.18 -55.39
N SER A 27 66.38 45.68 -56.14
CA SER A 27 64.96 45.62 -55.73
C SER A 27 64.48 44.17 -55.63
N LEU A 28 64.90 43.30 -56.57
CA LEU A 28 64.62 41.87 -56.57
C LEU A 28 65.35 41.18 -55.41
N HIS A 29 66.61 41.53 -55.14
CA HIS A 29 67.36 40.99 -54.00
C HIS A 29 66.80 41.45 -52.65
N ARG A 30 66.22 42.65 -52.56
CA ARG A 30 65.44 43.12 -51.39
C ARG A 30 64.13 42.33 -51.25
N LYS A 31 63.36 42.17 -52.32
CA LYS A 31 62.10 41.37 -52.34
C LYS A 31 62.34 39.90 -51.97
N LEU A 32 63.36 39.27 -52.55
CA LEU A 32 63.73 37.88 -52.26
C LEU A 32 64.14 37.67 -50.80
N ARG A 33 64.92 38.60 -50.21
CA ARG A 33 65.25 38.54 -48.77
C ARG A 33 64.05 38.74 -47.86
N SER A 34 63.06 39.56 -48.24
CA SER A 34 61.77 39.59 -47.53
C SER A 34 61.08 38.24 -47.63
N ALA A 35 60.82 37.75 -48.84
CA ALA A 35 60.08 36.50 -49.06
C ALA A 35 60.72 35.29 -48.34
N LEU A 36 62.05 35.18 -48.32
CA LEU A 36 62.75 34.14 -47.55
C LEU A 36 62.61 34.31 -46.03
N SER A 37 62.58 35.55 -45.54
CA SER A 37 62.28 35.84 -44.12
C SER A 37 60.82 35.51 -43.79
N ASP A 38 59.89 35.80 -44.70
CA ASP A 38 58.46 35.55 -44.56
C ASP A 38 58.15 34.04 -44.55
N VAL A 39 58.77 33.27 -45.45
CA VAL A 39 58.74 31.79 -45.43
C VAL A 39 59.31 31.25 -44.13
N LYS A 40 60.50 31.69 -43.70
CA LYS A 40 61.13 31.24 -42.45
C LYS A 40 60.30 31.57 -41.21
N ARG A 41 59.58 32.70 -41.20
CA ARG A 41 58.59 33.06 -40.15
C ARG A 41 57.37 32.13 -40.21
N GLY A 42 56.87 31.82 -41.40
CA GLY A 42 55.80 30.85 -41.62
C GLY A 42 56.14 29.44 -41.12
N GLU A 43 57.33 28.93 -41.45
CA GLU A 43 57.85 27.64 -40.98
C GLU A 43 58.05 27.58 -39.45
N ALA A 44 58.42 28.70 -38.82
CA ALA A 44 58.52 28.79 -37.37
C ALA A 44 57.12 28.75 -36.72
N ALA A 45 56.16 29.52 -37.25
CA ALA A 45 54.78 29.51 -36.80
C ALA A 45 54.11 28.14 -37.00
N GLN A 46 54.31 27.50 -38.16
CA GLN A 46 53.77 26.16 -38.43
C GLN A 46 54.35 25.10 -37.49
N ARG A 47 55.64 25.17 -37.14
CA ARG A 47 56.24 24.27 -36.14
C ARG A 47 55.67 24.49 -34.75
N LYS A 48 55.45 25.74 -34.32
CA LYS A 48 54.79 26.06 -33.04
C LYS A 48 53.37 25.50 -32.99
N LEU A 49 52.57 25.76 -34.02
CA LEU A 49 51.19 25.27 -34.14
C LEU A 49 51.10 23.73 -34.19
N ARG A 50 52.09 23.04 -34.76
CA ARG A 50 52.17 21.57 -34.71
C ARG A 50 52.46 21.06 -33.30
N GLY A 51 53.39 21.69 -32.57
CA GLY A 51 53.66 21.36 -31.17
C GLY A 51 52.41 21.53 -30.30
N GLU A 52 51.75 22.68 -30.38
CA GLU A 52 50.50 22.97 -29.66
C GLU A 52 49.38 21.98 -30.00
N LEU A 53 49.25 21.61 -31.29
CA LEU A 53 48.27 20.61 -31.73
C LEU A 53 48.59 19.21 -31.18
N ASP A 54 49.85 18.80 -31.13
CA ASP A 54 50.25 17.47 -30.67
C ASP A 54 50.21 17.37 -29.13
N GLU A 55 50.47 18.47 -28.41
CA GLU A 55 50.20 18.60 -26.96
C GLU A 55 48.69 18.47 -26.66
N VAL A 56 47.83 19.17 -27.41
CA VAL A 56 46.37 19.07 -27.25
C VAL A 56 45.85 17.67 -27.56
N LYS A 57 46.36 17.00 -28.61
CA LYS A 57 46.05 15.59 -28.89
C LYS A 57 46.48 14.67 -27.75
N ALA A 58 47.70 14.83 -27.23
CA ALA A 58 48.21 13.99 -26.15
C ALA A 58 47.36 14.15 -24.87
N HIS A 59 46.96 15.38 -24.54
CA HIS A 59 46.08 15.65 -23.41
C HIS A 59 44.67 15.07 -23.61
N ALA A 60 44.08 15.23 -24.80
CA ALA A 60 42.78 14.65 -25.12
C ALA A 60 42.81 13.11 -25.07
N GLN A 61 43.86 12.48 -25.61
CA GLN A 61 44.03 11.02 -25.56
C GLN A 61 44.20 10.51 -24.13
N ALA A 62 44.89 11.26 -23.26
CA ALA A 62 44.99 10.93 -21.84
C ALA A 62 43.63 11.03 -21.12
N GLN A 63 42.85 12.10 -21.38
CA GLN A 63 41.49 12.24 -20.83
C GLN A 63 40.55 11.12 -21.28
N VAL A 64 40.53 10.77 -22.57
CA VAL A 64 39.72 9.65 -23.10
C VAL A 64 40.14 8.33 -22.46
N SER A 65 41.44 8.05 -22.36
CA SER A 65 41.94 6.82 -21.75
C SER A 65 41.57 6.71 -20.26
N ALA A 66 41.59 7.83 -19.52
CA ALA A 66 41.16 7.89 -18.13
C ALA A 66 39.65 7.63 -18.01
N ALA A 67 38.82 8.36 -18.77
CA ALA A 67 37.36 8.20 -18.77
C ALA A 67 36.92 6.78 -19.20
N GLU A 68 37.62 6.14 -20.14
CA GLU A 68 37.39 4.74 -20.47
C GLU A 68 37.70 3.81 -19.29
N SER A 69 38.80 4.05 -18.56
CA SER A 69 39.18 3.22 -17.40
C SER A 69 38.16 3.34 -16.26
N GLU A 70 37.65 4.56 -16.02
CA GLU A 70 36.58 4.82 -15.05
C GLU A 70 35.26 4.20 -15.51
N GLY A 71 34.89 4.34 -16.79
CA GLY A 71 33.71 3.73 -17.37
C GLY A 71 33.72 2.20 -17.30
N ARG A 72 34.88 1.56 -17.48
CA ARG A 72 35.06 0.11 -17.27
C ARG A 72 34.91 -0.26 -15.79
N ARG A 73 35.51 0.50 -14.87
CA ARG A 73 35.41 0.29 -13.42
C ARG A 73 33.99 0.46 -12.88
N LEU A 74 33.26 1.47 -13.35
CA LEU A 74 31.87 1.73 -12.98
C LEU A 74 30.94 0.64 -13.51
N LYS A 75 31.11 0.17 -14.76
CA LYS A 75 30.35 -0.96 -15.30
C LYS A 75 30.58 -2.27 -14.53
N ALA A 76 31.83 -2.56 -14.16
CA ALA A 76 32.13 -3.73 -13.33
C ALA A 76 31.43 -3.66 -11.97
N ARG A 77 31.50 -2.51 -11.29
CA ARG A 77 30.85 -2.30 -9.98
C ARG A 77 29.32 -2.32 -10.07
N LEU A 78 28.74 -1.81 -11.14
CA LEU A 78 27.29 -1.89 -11.40
C LEU A 78 26.86 -3.37 -11.48
N SER A 79 27.51 -4.15 -12.34
CA SER A 79 27.22 -5.59 -12.50
C SER A 79 27.39 -6.40 -11.21
N GLU A 80 28.40 -6.08 -10.40
CA GLU A 80 28.60 -6.64 -9.05
C GLU A 80 27.41 -6.32 -8.12
N THR A 81 26.95 -5.06 -8.09
CA THR A 81 25.79 -4.67 -7.27
C THR A 81 24.46 -5.24 -7.77
N GLU A 82 24.30 -5.41 -9.08
CA GLU A 82 23.12 -6.04 -9.69
C GLU A 82 23.06 -7.53 -9.31
N ALA A 83 24.17 -8.27 -9.46
CA ALA A 83 24.26 -9.67 -9.07
C ALA A 83 24.01 -9.88 -7.56
N ALA A 84 24.54 -9.00 -6.70
CA ALA A 84 24.28 -9.02 -5.26
C ALA A 84 22.80 -8.75 -4.93
N LEU A 85 22.15 -7.83 -5.65
CA LEU A 85 20.73 -7.53 -5.50
C LEU A 85 19.84 -8.71 -5.95
N GLU A 86 20.19 -9.39 -7.05
CA GLU A 86 19.47 -10.59 -7.49
C GLU A 86 19.63 -11.76 -6.53
N ALA A 87 20.85 -12.02 -6.03
CA ALA A 87 21.10 -13.04 -5.02
C ALA A 87 20.29 -12.79 -3.73
N SER A 88 20.27 -11.53 -3.25
CA SER A 88 19.48 -11.11 -2.09
C SER A 88 17.97 -11.29 -2.33
N ARG A 89 17.46 -10.85 -3.48
CA ARG A 89 16.05 -11.04 -3.89
C ARG A 89 15.67 -12.52 -3.98
N LYS A 90 16.57 -13.39 -4.44
CA LYS A 90 16.36 -14.84 -4.49
C LYS A 90 16.27 -15.42 -3.08
N ALA A 91 17.24 -15.12 -2.21
CA ALA A 91 17.27 -15.61 -0.83
C ALA A 91 16.01 -15.20 -0.03
N VAL A 92 15.51 -13.97 -0.21
CA VAL A 92 14.27 -13.50 0.42
C VAL A 92 13.03 -14.26 -0.07
N ARG A 93 12.95 -14.59 -1.37
CA ARG A 93 11.86 -15.42 -1.92
C ARG A 93 11.91 -16.85 -1.39
N GLU A 94 13.11 -17.44 -1.34
CA GLU A 94 13.32 -18.81 -0.87
C GLU A 94 13.02 -18.94 0.64
N GLY A 95 13.52 -18.01 1.45
CA GLY A 95 13.19 -17.91 2.88
C GLY A 95 11.68 -17.78 3.12
N ARG A 96 11.03 -16.83 2.45
CA ARG A 96 9.57 -16.67 2.55
C ARG A 96 8.81 -17.93 2.11
N SER A 97 9.26 -18.63 1.08
CA SER A 97 8.59 -19.86 0.63
C SER A 97 8.70 -21.00 1.66
N ILE A 98 9.79 -21.06 2.42
CA ILE A 98 9.97 -22.00 3.54
C ILE A 98 9.10 -21.61 4.73
N GLU A 99 8.94 -20.31 5.00
CA GLU A 99 8.05 -19.80 6.05
C GLU A 99 6.58 -20.06 5.70
N ASP A 100 6.14 -19.74 4.48
CA ASP A 100 4.79 -20.02 3.97
C ASP A 100 4.48 -21.54 3.98
N MET A 101 5.46 -22.39 3.65
CA MET A 101 5.34 -23.86 3.75
C MET A 101 5.21 -24.34 5.20
N ARG A 102 6.02 -23.80 6.12
CA ARG A 102 5.94 -24.12 7.55
C ARG A 102 4.62 -23.68 8.17
N ALA A 103 4.12 -22.50 7.79
CA ALA A 103 2.83 -21.99 8.24
C ALA A 103 1.66 -22.87 7.79
N ARG A 104 1.69 -23.37 6.53
CA ARG A 104 0.73 -24.36 6.04
C ARG A 104 0.78 -25.66 6.84
N LEU A 105 1.96 -26.27 6.96
CA LEU A 105 2.14 -27.53 7.70
C LEU A 105 1.62 -27.43 9.15
N LEU A 106 1.88 -26.32 9.83
CA LEU A 106 1.38 -26.07 11.19
C LEU A 106 -0.15 -25.90 11.23
N LEU A 107 -0.74 -25.20 10.25
CA LEU A 107 -2.19 -25.05 10.14
C LEU A 107 -2.88 -26.39 9.84
N ASP A 108 -2.34 -27.16 8.89
CA ASP A 108 -2.85 -28.48 8.52
C ASP A 108 -2.78 -29.44 9.73
N THR A 109 -1.67 -29.42 10.48
CA THR A 109 -1.53 -30.19 11.75
C THR A 109 -2.59 -29.80 12.79
N VAL A 110 -2.91 -28.50 12.93
CA VAL A 110 -3.97 -28.03 13.85
C VAL A 110 -5.36 -28.45 13.38
N LEU A 111 -5.62 -28.43 12.07
CA LEU A 111 -6.89 -28.89 11.49
C LEU A 111 -7.08 -30.41 11.64
N GLU A 112 -6.03 -31.20 11.44
CA GLU A 112 -6.04 -32.65 11.68
C GLU A 112 -6.22 -32.96 13.18
N ALA A 113 -5.51 -32.25 14.07
CA ALA A 113 -5.66 -32.41 15.51
C ALA A 113 -7.08 -32.06 15.99
N ALA A 114 -7.70 -31.00 15.45
CA ALA A 114 -9.09 -30.64 15.76
C ALA A 114 -10.10 -31.68 15.25
N GLN A 115 -9.88 -32.25 14.07
CA GLN A 115 -10.71 -33.34 13.53
C GLN A 115 -10.56 -34.63 14.35
N GLY A 116 -9.33 -34.98 14.75
CA GLY A 116 -9.04 -36.10 15.65
C GLY A 116 -9.72 -35.92 16.99
N LEU A 117 -9.55 -34.77 17.64
CA LEU A 117 -10.20 -34.46 18.93
C LEU A 117 -11.72 -34.55 18.85
N ARG A 118 -12.34 -34.04 17.76
CA ARG A 118 -13.78 -34.16 17.53
C ARG A 118 -14.23 -35.63 17.42
N ARG A 119 -13.43 -36.49 16.79
CA ARG A 119 -13.70 -37.92 16.61
C ARG A 119 -13.57 -38.68 17.94
N GLU A 120 -12.48 -38.47 18.68
CA GLU A 120 -12.22 -39.16 19.95
C GLU A 120 -13.20 -38.74 21.06
N LEU A 121 -13.59 -37.46 21.11
CA LEU A 121 -14.64 -36.98 22.00
C LEU A 121 -16.08 -37.32 21.52
N ALA A 122 -16.20 -38.05 20.40
CA ALA A 122 -17.46 -38.44 19.77
C ALA A 122 -18.47 -37.28 19.57
N LEU A 123 -17.97 -36.05 19.36
CA LEU A 123 -18.81 -34.85 19.39
C LEU A 123 -19.73 -34.79 18.16
N PRO A 124 -21.07 -34.92 18.34
CA PRO A 124 -22.01 -34.76 17.24
C PRO A 124 -21.92 -33.33 16.68
N PRO A 125 -22.47 -33.06 15.48
CA PRO A 125 -22.72 -31.69 15.06
C PRO A 125 -23.68 -31.03 16.04
N VAL A 126 -23.09 -30.31 17.00
CA VAL A 126 -23.47 -28.97 17.43
C VAL A 126 -24.98 -28.70 17.26
N SER A 127 -25.76 -28.94 18.33
CA SER A 127 -27.24 -28.94 18.31
C SER A 127 -27.94 -28.39 19.59
N VAL A 128 -27.20 -27.65 20.43
CA VAL A 128 -27.71 -26.82 21.55
C VAL A 128 -26.96 -25.44 21.75
N TRP A 129 -27.50 -24.25 21.40
CA TRP A 129 -26.93 -22.86 21.43
C TRP A 129 -27.19 -22.26 22.81
N PRO A 130 -26.18 -21.86 23.60
CA PRO A 130 -26.45 -21.54 25.00
C PRO A 130 -27.21 -20.25 25.30
N ALA A 131 -27.39 -19.35 24.34
CA ALA A 131 -28.36 -18.26 24.44
C ALA A 131 -29.79 -18.77 24.73
N GLU A 132 -30.21 -19.90 24.12
CA GLU A 132 -31.51 -20.57 24.36
C GLU A 132 -31.53 -21.40 25.66
N THR A 133 -30.48 -21.31 26.50
CA THR A 133 -30.50 -21.74 27.92
C THR A 133 -30.79 -20.59 28.88
N VAL A 134 -30.88 -19.34 28.41
CA VAL A 134 -31.34 -18.21 29.23
C VAL A 134 -32.85 -18.25 29.33
N ASP A 135 -33.38 -18.08 30.55
CA ASP A 135 -34.81 -18.16 30.82
C ASP A 135 -35.55 -16.87 30.36
N ALA A 136 -35.69 -16.73 29.05
CA ALA A 136 -36.50 -15.73 28.35
C ALA A 136 -37.78 -16.36 27.76
N VAL A 137 -38.67 -15.55 27.18
CA VAL A 137 -39.89 -16.04 26.52
C VAL A 137 -39.56 -16.43 25.07
N GLU A 138 -39.21 -17.70 24.85
CA GLU A 138 -38.72 -18.24 23.57
C GLU A 138 -39.48 -19.50 23.09
N PRO A 139 -39.55 -19.73 21.77
CA PRO A 139 -39.60 -21.07 21.16
C PRO A 139 -38.18 -21.51 20.70
N GLY A 140 -37.53 -22.45 21.41
CA GLY A 140 -36.19 -22.99 21.06
C GLY A 140 -36.23 -24.08 19.95
N ARG A 141 -35.16 -24.80 19.53
CA ARG A 141 -33.78 -25.03 20.04
C ARG A 141 -32.82 -25.52 18.91
N MET A 142 -31.47 -25.60 18.99
CA MET A 142 -30.37 -24.63 19.27
C MET A 142 -28.97 -25.24 18.71
N THR A 143 -27.73 -24.64 18.74
CA THR A 143 -26.34 -25.21 18.44
C THR A 143 -25.07 -24.58 19.19
N PRO A 144 -23.99 -25.22 19.73
CA PRO A 144 -22.89 -24.55 20.49
C PRO A 144 -21.56 -24.13 19.76
N LYS A 145 -20.57 -23.63 20.54
CA LYS A 145 -19.39 -22.74 20.29
C LYS A 145 -18.01 -23.39 19.89
N ASP A 146 -16.76 -22.78 19.86
CA ASP A 146 -16.02 -21.55 20.34
C ASP A 146 -14.91 -21.09 19.31
N ILE A 147 -14.07 -20.00 19.37
CA ILE A 147 -13.02 -19.50 20.33
C ILE A 147 -12.50 -18.03 20.03
N ALA A 148 -12.20 -17.24 21.09
CA ALA A 148 -11.30 -16.06 21.31
C ALA A 148 -11.33 -14.74 20.48
N ALA A 149 -10.71 -13.68 21.05
CA ALA A 149 -10.80 -12.27 20.58
C ALA A 149 -9.48 -11.45 20.64
N ARG A 150 -9.41 -10.37 19.84
CA ARG A 150 -8.41 -9.27 19.93
C ARG A 150 -8.90 -7.99 19.22
N ALA A 151 -8.51 -6.80 19.70
CA ALA A 151 -9.18 -5.52 19.40
C ALA A 151 -8.47 -4.62 18.35
N LEU A 152 -9.28 -3.83 17.63
CA LEU A 152 -8.92 -2.65 16.82
C LEU A 152 -10.17 -1.73 16.69
N SER A 153 -9.94 -0.42 16.53
CA SER A 153 -10.89 0.68 16.20
C SER A 153 -12.40 0.41 16.35
N GLU A 154 -13.01 0.92 17.42
CA GLU A 154 -14.39 0.63 17.82
C GLU A 154 -15.50 1.18 16.89
N ASP A 155 -15.17 2.06 15.95
CA ASP A 155 -16.13 2.89 15.19
C ASP A 155 -16.23 2.57 13.67
N ASP A 156 -15.47 1.58 13.17
CA ASP A 156 -15.41 1.22 11.75
C ASP A 156 -16.37 0.05 11.42
N PRO A 157 -17.40 0.25 10.55
CA PRO A 157 -18.28 -0.84 10.12
C PRO A 157 -17.55 -1.97 9.35
N ALA A 158 -16.36 -1.73 8.77
CA ALA A 158 -15.57 -2.79 8.15
C ALA A 158 -14.96 -3.76 9.18
N ILE A 159 -14.80 -3.35 10.44
CA ILE A 159 -14.43 -4.25 11.54
C ILE A 159 -15.66 -5.03 12.00
N LEU A 160 -16.84 -4.42 12.05
CA LEU A 160 -18.09 -5.16 12.29
C LEU A 160 -18.31 -6.26 11.23
N ASP A 161 -18.09 -5.98 9.94
CA ASP A 161 -18.12 -6.99 8.89
C ASP A 161 -17.13 -8.15 9.16
N GLN A 162 -15.89 -7.85 9.55
CA GLN A 162 -14.89 -8.87 9.89
C GLN A 162 -15.30 -9.73 11.10
N LEU A 163 -16.01 -9.16 12.07
CA LEU A 163 -16.50 -9.89 13.25
C LEU A 163 -17.70 -10.79 12.92
N LEU A 164 -18.63 -10.30 12.10
CA LEU A 164 -19.81 -11.07 11.69
C LEU A 164 -19.48 -12.16 10.66
N ALA A 165 -18.37 -12.02 9.93
CA ALA A 165 -17.82 -13.04 9.03
C ALA A 165 -17.05 -14.17 9.75
N LEU A 166 -16.86 -14.10 11.08
CA LEU A 166 -16.27 -15.21 11.83
C LEU A 166 -17.25 -16.39 11.90
N PRO A 167 -16.77 -17.65 11.80
CA PRO A 167 -17.63 -18.82 11.82
C PRO A 167 -18.44 -18.86 13.11
N GLN A 168 -19.74 -19.11 12.97
CA GLN A 168 -20.71 -19.14 14.07
C GLN A 168 -20.83 -17.82 14.87
N ALA A 169 -20.45 -16.64 14.36
CA ALA A 169 -20.61 -15.38 15.09
C ALA A 169 -22.05 -15.16 15.60
N HIS A 170 -22.19 -14.49 16.76
CA HIS A 170 -23.45 -14.11 17.39
C HIS A 170 -23.53 -12.59 17.52
N LEU A 171 -24.59 -11.98 17.00
CA LEU A 171 -24.88 -10.56 17.15
C LEU A 171 -26.09 -10.39 18.08
N VAL A 172 -25.82 -10.01 19.34
CA VAL A 172 -26.85 -9.55 20.27
C VAL A 172 -27.07 -8.06 20.02
N VAL A 173 -28.32 -7.65 19.86
CA VAL A 173 -28.69 -6.26 19.52
C VAL A 173 -29.63 -5.71 20.58
N ASP A 174 -29.21 -4.61 21.19
CA ASP A 174 -30.04 -3.80 22.06
C ASP A 174 -31.02 -2.97 21.21
N GLY A 175 -32.23 -3.50 21.09
CA GLY A 175 -33.20 -3.06 20.11
C GLY A 175 -33.56 -1.59 20.28
N TYR A 176 -33.95 -1.18 21.49
CA TYR A 176 -34.38 0.21 21.71
C TYR A 176 -33.21 1.21 21.72
N ASN A 177 -32.00 0.84 22.15
CA ASN A 177 -30.85 1.73 22.00
C ASN A 177 -30.49 1.94 20.51
N VAL A 178 -30.58 0.89 19.68
CA VAL A 178 -30.37 1.03 18.23
C VAL A 178 -31.48 1.85 17.57
N THR A 179 -32.76 1.61 17.87
CA THR A 179 -33.85 2.36 17.21
C THR A 179 -33.96 3.81 17.67
N LYS A 180 -33.76 4.10 18.97
CA LYS A 180 -33.73 5.47 19.50
C LYS A 180 -32.51 6.25 18.98
N THR A 181 -31.42 5.58 18.62
CA THR A 181 -30.28 6.20 17.93
C THR A 181 -30.55 6.44 16.44
N GLY A 182 -31.19 5.49 15.74
CA GLY A 182 -31.31 5.51 14.28
C GLY A 182 -32.54 6.22 13.69
N TYR A 183 -33.68 6.18 14.39
CA TYR A 183 -34.96 6.73 13.92
C TYR A 183 -35.95 7.00 15.08
N PRO A 184 -35.56 7.82 16.07
CA PRO A 184 -36.36 8.09 17.28
C PRO A 184 -37.75 8.68 16.99
N GLN A 185 -37.92 9.37 15.85
CA GLN A 185 -39.16 10.02 15.44
C GLN A 185 -40.26 9.06 14.94
N MET A 186 -39.99 7.75 14.84
CA MET A 186 -40.97 6.75 14.42
C MET A 186 -41.72 6.14 15.62
N PRO A 187 -42.99 5.70 15.48
CA PRO A 187 -43.69 4.93 16.51
C PRO A 187 -42.94 3.63 16.87
N LEU A 188 -42.91 3.24 18.14
CA LEU A 188 -42.11 2.09 18.64
C LEU A 188 -42.35 0.77 17.88
N GLU A 189 -43.57 0.53 17.38
CA GLU A 189 -43.87 -0.63 16.55
C GLU A 189 -43.18 -0.57 15.16
N GLN A 190 -43.21 0.59 14.51
CA GLN A 190 -42.53 0.83 13.23
C GLN A 190 -41.01 0.83 13.41
N GLN A 191 -40.51 1.33 14.54
CA GLN A 191 -39.12 1.19 14.95
C GLN A 191 -38.70 -0.29 15.00
N ARG A 192 -39.46 -1.12 15.74
CA ARG A 192 -39.21 -2.56 15.87
C ARG A 192 -39.24 -3.29 14.52
N LEU A 193 -40.28 -3.07 13.71
CA LEU A 193 -40.40 -3.67 12.37
C LEU A 193 -39.23 -3.29 11.45
N ARG A 194 -38.81 -2.02 11.47
CA ARG A 194 -37.67 -1.54 10.66
C ARG A 194 -36.36 -2.21 11.08
N LEU A 195 -36.07 -2.28 12.38
CA LEU A 195 -34.86 -2.92 12.88
C LEU A 195 -34.79 -4.39 12.50
N LEU A 196 -35.88 -5.12 12.70
CA LEU A 196 -35.95 -6.56 12.42
C LEU A 196 -35.78 -6.87 10.91
N GLY A 197 -36.29 -6.01 10.03
CA GLY A 197 -36.03 -6.10 8.58
C GLY A 197 -34.55 -5.90 8.23
N GLN A 198 -33.90 -4.87 8.80
CA GLN A 198 -32.47 -4.59 8.59
C GLN A 198 -31.58 -5.72 9.15
N LEU A 199 -31.94 -6.28 10.31
CA LEU A 199 -31.24 -7.41 10.93
C LEU A 199 -31.41 -8.71 10.15
N SER A 200 -32.58 -8.98 9.56
CA SER A 200 -32.79 -10.18 8.73
C SER A 200 -31.98 -10.12 7.44
N ALA A 201 -31.87 -8.93 6.82
CA ALA A 201 -30.96 -8.73 5.68
C ALA A 201 -29.49 -8.93 6.08
N LEU A 202 -29.06 -8.44 7.24
CA LEU A 202 -27.69 -8.64 7.75
C LEU A 202 -27.39 -10.11 8.06
N ALA A 203 -28.33 -10.83 8.70
CA ALA A 203 -28.22 -12.27 8.96
C ALA A 203 -28.11 -13.07 7.66
N ALA A 204 -28.92 -12.73 6.63
CA ALA A 204 -28.87 -13.37 5.32
C ALA A 204 -27.56 -13.08 4.55
N GLN A 205 -26.95 -11.90 4.74
CA GLN A 205 -25.65 -11.55 4.13
C GLN A 205 -24.45 -12.23 4.81
N THR A 206 -24.49 -12.40 6.13
CA THR A 206 -23.32 -12.81 6.93
C THR A 206 -23.37 -14.26 7.43
N GLY A 207 -24.57 -14.84 7.54
CA GLY A 207 -24.77 -16.16 8.14
C GLY A 207 -24.58 -16.20 9.66
N CYS A 208 -24.41 -15.06 10.33
CA CYS A 208 -24.31 -14.99 11.78
C CYS A 208 -25.68 -15.22 12.45
N GLU A 209 -25.67 -15.71 13.69
CA GLU A 209 -26.89 -15.73 14.50
C GLU A 209 -27.17 -14.31 14.99
N VAL A 210 -28.40 -13.81 14.83
CA VAL A 210 -28.81 -12.50 15.34
C VAL A 210 -29.88 -12.67 16.42
N THR A 211 -29.70 -11.98 17.55
CA THR A 211 -30.67 -11.92 18.66
C THR A 211 -30.99 -10.47 19.00
N CYS A 212 -32.18 -10.01 18.67
CA CYS A 212 -32.63 -8.66 19.02
C CYS A 212 -33.39 -8.68 20.35
N VAL A 213 -32.91 -7.94 21.34
CA VAL A 213 -33.51 -7.81 22.67
C VAL A 213 -34.24 -6.48 22.78
N PHE A 214 -35.50 -6.50 23.21
CA PHE A 214 -36.27 -5.30 23.54
C PHE A 214 -36.66 -5.31 25.02
N ASP A 215 -36.81 -4.13 25.62
CA ASP A 215 -37.30 -4.03 26.99
C ASP A 215 -38.80 -4.34 27.05
N GLY A 216 -39.18 -5.30 27.90
CA GLY A 216 -40.57 -5.69 28.13
C GLY A 216 -41.40 -4.63 28.84
N ALA A 217 -40.79 -3.68 29.55
CA ALA A 217 -41.49 -2.59 30.22
C ALA A 217 -42.10 -1.56 29.23
N GLU A 218 -41.61 -1.49 27.99
CA GLU A 218 -42.20 -0.67 26.92
C GLU A 218 -43.31 -1.41 26.13
N LEU A 219 -43.79 -2.58 26.60
CA LEU A 219 -44.90 -3.32 26.01
C LEU A 219 -46.25 -2.98 26.67
N ALA A 220 -47.11 -2.26 25.94
CA ALA A 220 -48.50 -2.03 26.37
C ALA A 220 -49.43 -3.25 26.17
N ALA A 221 -49.01 -4.25 25.37
CA ALA A 221 -49.76 -5.47 25.08
C ALA A 221 -48.81 -6.58 24.59
N PRO A 222 -49.22 -7.87 24.60
CA PRO A 222 -48.45 -8.96 23.99
C PRO A 222 -48.26 -8.73 22.48
N VAL A 223 -47.01 -8.56 22.05
CA VAL A 223 -46.67 -8.25 20.66
C VAL A 223 -46.52 -9.53 19.84
N LEU A 224 -47.52 -9.82 19.01
CA LEU A 224 -47.52 -10.92 18.04
C LEU A 224 -46.68 -10.59 16.79
N LEU A 225 -45.40 -10.31 16.97
CA LEU A 225 -44.44 -10.23 15.86
C LEU A 225 -43.98 -11.65 15.48
N ALA A 226 -44.25 -12.06 14.23
CA ALA A 226 -43.56 -13.19 13.65
C ALA A 226 -42.10 -12.77 13.38
N PRO A 227 -41.09 -13.39 14.01
CA PRO A 227 -39.69 -13.01 13.80
C PRO A 227 -39.27 -13.32 12.35
N PRO A 228 -38.60 -12.38 11.66
CA PRO A 228 -38.12 -12.64 10.30
C PRO A 228 -36.98 -13.67 10.33
N ARG A 229 -36.83 -14.43 9.24
CA ARG A 229 -35.86 -15.52 9.15
C ARG A 229 -34.43 -15.02 9.44
N GLY A 230 -33.72 -15.75 10.29
CA GLY A 230 -32.35 -15.43 10.72
C GLY A 230 -32.24 -14.55 11.96
N VAL A 231 -33.34 -14.05 12.54
CA VAL A 231 -33.33 -13.18 13.73
C VAL A 231 -34.19 -13.77 14.85
N ARG A 232 -33.59 -14.14 15.98
CA ARG A 232 -34.33 -14.41 17.22
C ARG A 232 -34.71 -13.08 17.88
N VAL A 233 -35.92 -12.97 18.43
CA VAL A 233 -36.44 -11.73 19.01
C VAL A 233 -36.91 -11.99 20.43
N LEU A 234 -36.32 -11.27 21.37
CA LEU A 234 -36.54 -11.45 22.80
C LEU A 234 -37.10 -10.19 23.43
N PHE A 235 -37.95 -10.38 24.43
CA PHE A 235 -38.43 -9.32 25.31
C PHE A 235 -38.03 -9.65 26.74
N SER A 236 -37.53 -8.66 27.49
CA SER A 236 -37.20 -8.89 28.90
C SER A 236 -38.46 -9.19 29.73
N LYS A 237 -38.32 -10.03 30.76
CA LYS A 237 -39.42 -10.34 31.68
C LYS A 237 -39.70 -9.14 32.58
N PRO A 238 -40.95 -8.93 33.05
CA PRO A 238 -41.26 -7.89 34.03
C PRO A 238 -40.32 -7.94 35.25
N GLY A 239 -39.65 -6.83 35.56
CA GLY A 239 -38.64 -6.74 36.61
C GLY A 239 -37.19 -7.02 36.18
N ILE A 240 -36.94 -7.34 34.91
CA ILE A 240 -35.59 -7.49 34.32
C ILE A 240 -35.46 -6.48 33.16
N THR A 241 -34.37 -5.71 33.13
CA THR A 241 -34.09 -4.77 32.02
C THR A 241 -33.56 -5.51 30.80
N ALA A 242 -33.65 -4.88 29.62
CA ALA A 242 -32.95 -5.37 28.42
C ALA A 242 -31.44 -5.57 28.69
N ASP A 243 -30.80 -4.67 29.44
CA ASP A 243 -29.38 -4.67 29.77
C ASP A 243 -28.93 -5.94 30.50
N GLU A 244 -29.68 -6.36 31.53
CA GLU A 244 -29.34 -7.54 32.32
C GLU A 244 -29.67 -8.82 31.53
N LEU A 245 -30.72 -8.84 30.70
CA LEU A 245 -30.97 -9.94 29.78
C LEU A 245 -29.83 -10.08 28.74
N ILE A 246 -29.33 -8.98 28.19
CA ILE A 246 -28.15 -8.98 27.29
C ILE A 246 -26.93 -9.55 28.02
N ARG A 247 -26.67 -9.13 29.27
CA ARG A 247 -25.57 -9.68 30.08
C ARG A 247 -25.79 -11.16 30.40
N GLN A 248 -27.03 -11.63 30.59
CA GLN A 248 -27.34 -13.06 30.80
C GLN A 248 -27.09 -13.89 29.54
N LEU A 249 -27.54 -13.43 28.37
CA LEU A 249 -27.25 -14.04 27.07
C LEU A 249 -25.74 -14.21 26.86
N VAL A 250 -24.97 -13.13 27.05
CA VAL A 250 -23.51 -13.15 26.91
C VAL A 250 -22.82 -14.09 27.92
N ARG A 251 -23.33 -14.22 29.15
CA ARG A 251 -22.76 -15.10 30.18
C ARG A 251 -23.14 -16.58 30.01
N ALA A 252 -24.31 -16.88 29.44
CA ALA A 252 -24.73 -18.25 29.17
C ALA A 252 -24.00 -18.83 27.95
N GLU A 253 -23.75 -17.98 26.95
CA GLU A 253 -22.91 -18.24 25.77
C GLU A 253 -21.43 -18.51 26.19
N PRO A 254 -20.89 -19.76 26.10
CA PRO A 254 -19.57 -20.20 26.62
C PRO A 254 -18.30 -19.43 26.22
N SER A 255 -17.16 -19.87 26.74
CA SER A 255 -15.88 -19.17 26.71
C SER A 255 -15.15 -19.13 25.35
N GLY A 256 -15.68 -18.38 24.38
CA GLY A 256 -14.92 -18.01 23.18
C GLY A 256 -15.64 -17.75 21.85
N ARG A 257 -16.82 -18.30 21.52
CA ARG A 257 -17.53 -17.95 20.25
C ARG A 257 -17.59 -16.42 20.10
N PRO A 258 -17.37 -15.85 18.90
CA PRO A 258 -17.45 -14.42 18.69
C PRO A 258 -18.87 -13.90 18.97
N VAL A 259 -19.09 -13.40 20.19
CA VAL A 259 -20.29 -12.65 20.55
C VAL A 259 -20.00 -11.17 20.38
N VAL A 260 -20.86 -10.49 19.63
CA VAL A 260 -20.84 -9.05 19.35
C VAL A 260 -22.11 -8.47 19.96
N VAL A 261 -21.99 -7.36 20.70
CA VAL A 261 -23.12 -6.70 21.37
C VAL A 261 -23.25 -5.29 20.83
N ALA A 262 -24.32 -5.04 20.06
CA ALA A 262 -24.64 -3.70 19.56
C ALA A 262 -25.52 -2.95 20.57
N SER A 263 -24.95 -1.97 21.26
CA SER A 263 -25.68 -1.05 22.16
C SER A 263 -24.98 0.33 22.21
N THR A 264 -25.61 1.30 22.84
CA THR A 264 -25.04 2.62 23.17
C THR A 264 -24.83 2.83 24.66
N ASP A 265 -25.27 1.90 25.50
CA ASP A 265 -25.06 1.96 26.94
C ASP A 265 -23.65 1.50 27.34
N ARG A 266 -22.97 2.30 28.15
CA ARG A 266 -21.59 2.03 28.60
C ARG A 266 -21.51 0.97 29.69
N GLU A 267 -22.53 0.85 30.53
CA GLU A 267 -22.56 -0.16 31.59
C GLU A 267 -22.86 -1.55 30.99
N VAL A 268 -23.69 -1.62 29.94
CA VAL A 268 -23.82 -2.81 29.09
C VAL A 268 -22.48 -3.14 28.44
N ALA A 269 -21.84 -2.17 27.77
CA ALA A 269 -20.56 -2.39 27.09
C ALA A 269 -19.46 -2.94 28.02
N ASP A 270 -19.29 -2.33 29.20
CA ASP A 270 -18.38 -2.80 30.25
C ASP A 270 -18.76 -4.20 30.75
N GLY A 271 -20.05 -4.44 31.00
CA GLY A 271 -20.56 -5.72 31.51
C GLY A 271 -20.33 -6.88 30.55
N VAL A 272 -20.58 -6.67 29.25
CA VAL A 272 -20.40 -7.72 28.23
C VAL A 272 -18.94 -7.91 27.83
N ALA A 273 -18.12 -6.85 27.86
CA ALA A 273 -16.67 -6.95 27.66
C ALA A 273 -15.99 -7.80 28.75
N ARG A 274 -16.38 -7.60 30.02
CA ARG A 274 -15.91 -8.44 31.15
C ARG A 274 -16.35 -9.91 31.03
N ALA A 275 -17.44 -10.17 30.33
CA ALA A 275 -17.94 -11.51 30.01
C ALA A 275 -17.40 -12.09 28.68
N GLY A 276 -16.48 -11.39 28.00
CA GLY A 276 -15.77 -11.90 26.82
C GLY A 276 -16.41 -11.59 25.46
N ALA A 277 -17.53 -10.87 25.42
CA ALA A 277 -18.10 -10.36 24.16
C ALA A 277 -17.41 -9.05 23.70
N ARG A 278 -17.63 -8.70 22.44
CA ARG A 278 -17.16 -7.45 21.84
C ARG A 278 -18.30 -6.42 21.81
N PRO A 279 -18.27 -5.36 22.64
CA PRO A 279 -19.21 -4.26 22.48
C PRO A 279 -18.95 -3.51 21.17
N VAL A 280 -20.02 -3.04 20.52
CA VAL A 280 -20.00 -2.24 19.30
C VAL A 280 -21.06 -1.15 19.45
N ALA A 281 -20.71 0.10 19.16
CA ALA A 281 -21.67 1.21 19.28
C ALA A 281 -22.85 1.05 18.29
N SER A 282 -24.08 1.32 18.73
CA SER A 282 -25.29 1.32 17.88
C SER A 282 -25.10 2.07 16.55
N ALA A 283 -24.34 3.16 16.57
CA ALA A 283 -24.01 3.96 15.39
C ALA A 283 -23.24 3.17 14.31
N VAL A 284 -22.39 2.20 14.68
CA VAL A 284 -21.63 1.35 13.74
C VAL A 284 -22.55 0.36 13.03
N LEU A 285 -23.47 -0.26 13.76
CA LEU A 285 -24.49 -1.14 13.19
C LEU A 285 -25.42 -0.36 12.24
N LEU A 286 -25.84 0.86 12.63
CA LEU A 286 -26.64 1.74 11.78
C LEU A 286 -25.89 2.19 10.52
N LYS A 287 -24.60 2.59 10.63
CA LYS A 287 -23.71 2.85 9.48
C LYS A 287 -23.59 1.62 8.57
N ARG A 288 -23.60 0.40 9.11
CA ARG A 288 -23.52 -0.84 8.33
C ARG A 288 -24.82 -1.17 7.59
N PHE A 289 -25.98 -0.84 8.16
CA PHE A 289 -27.26 -0.98 7.46
C PHE A 289 -27.43 0.00 6.29
N SER A 290 -26.68 1.10 6.23
CA SER A 290 -26.75 2.06 5.11
C SER A 290 -25.74 1.79 3.98
N ARG A 291 -25.12 0.60 3.95
CA ARG A 291 -24.12 0.19 2.94
C ARG A 291 -24.55 -0.99 2.07
N GLY A 292 -25.76 -1.51 2.25
CA GLY A 292 -26.35 -2.62 1.49
C GLY A 292 -27.84 -2.43 1.28
#